data_AF-A0A8J3MFR0-F1
#
_entry.id   AF-A0A8J3MFR0-F1
#
_cell.length_a   1.000
_cell.length_b   1.000
_cell.length_c   1.000
_cell.angle_alpha   90.00
_cell.angle_beta   90.00
_cell.angle_gamma   90.00
#
_symmetry.space_group_name_H-M   'P 1'
#
loop_
_entity.id
_entity.type
_entity.pdbx_description
1 polymer ?
#
loop_
_entity_poly.entity_id
_entity_poly.type
_entity_poly.pdbx_seq_one_letter_code
_entity_poly.pdbx_strand_id
1 'polypeptide(L)'
;MIIQSGNLKMNHQNNSLKPRTQHNADAAYYVGSYLQHSFPVQLYEPFTDSEGNLSSRPVFRDGQPVESREAVARRDEMLEQLGSLPPVPGALDQIVQRFGTDLVAEVTGRSRRIVRKGDGASARLAVESRAPSANLAETSAFMDDQKRILVFSDAGGTGRSYHADLLARNQRLRVHYLLEPGWKADAAIQGLGRTNRTNQAQPPLFRPIATDVKAEKRFLSTIARRLDTLGAITRGQRQTGGQGLFRPEDNLESAYARDALRQLYLLIVRGKVEGCSLERFESATGLKLMDSNGVKDDLPPITTFLNRLLALTIELQGILFSAFEQLLRARIDGAIASGTYDMGLETLRAESFIVTARQVIHTHPGTGAETRLLTLTERKRNQPVTLDAALAELDDPRAKLLTNERSGRAAVQIPTTSVILDDGEIERRVRLIRPMEAMNLPVRAMGETHWVEAERAAFASAWQAELDEVPEFTVSTLHMVTGLLLPIWKRLPQDSSRVYRLQTDEGERIIGRRVSPAWAANAATSGVATGITPDEAYTALMEGRTILDLAEGLQLRRSRVMGANRIELTGFTDTMRDRLRAYGLFSEIISWKLRFFVPVGASGPEIIGKLLDRFPIERISEREAV
;
A
#
# COMPACT_ATOMS: atom_id res chain seq x y z
N MET A 1 5.06 -5.36 -22.33
CA MET A 1 3.76 -4.65 -22.23
C MET A 1 2.76 -5.38 -23.13
N ILE A 2 1.89 -6.24 -22.58
CA ILE A 2 0.69 -6.67 -23.31
C ILE A 2 -0.41 -5.75 -22.79
N ILE A 3 -0.63 -4.64 -23.49
CA ILE A 3 -1.83 -3.84 -23.29
C ILE A 3 -2.98 -4.72 -23.76
N GLN A 4 -3.81 -5.23 -22.84
CA GLN A 4 -5.11 -5.75 -23.22
C GLN A 4 -5.93 -4.56 -23.72
N SER A 5 -5.86 -4.29 -25.03
CA SER A 5 -6.88 -3.51 -25.71
C SER A 5 -8.18 -4.30 -25.58
N GLY A 6 -9.25 -3.64 -25.12
CA GLY A 6 -10.57 -4.22 -24.89
C GLY A 6 -11.31 -4.60 -26.17
N ASN A 7 -10.62 -5.20 -27.16
CA ASN A 7 -11.17 -5.56 -28.45
C ASN A 7 -11.20 -7.09 -28.58
N LEU A 8 -12.37 -7.70 -28.35
CA LEU A 8 -12.59 -9.16 -28.34
C LEU A 8 -12.15 -9.88 -29.64
N LYS A 9 -12.03 -9.17 -30.77
CA LYS A 9 -11.52 -9.72 -32.04
C LYS A 9 -10.00 -9.95 -32.04
N MET A 10 -9.20 -9.16 -31.31
CA MET A 10 -7.73 -9.34 -31.21
C MET A 10 -7.35 -10.58 -30.39
N ASN A 11 -8.12 -10.91 -29.35
CA ASN A 11 -7.86 -12.09 -28.52
C ASN A 11 -8.06 -13.40 -29.28
N HIS A 12 -8.96 -13.44 -30.26
CA HIS A 12 -9.19 -14.63 -31.10
C HIS A 12 -8.09 -14.82 -32.16
N GLN A 13 -7.58 -13.74 -32.76
CA GLN A 13 -6.48 -13.82 -33.75
C GLN A 13 -5.11 -14.13 -33.11
N ASN A 14 -4.84 -13.64 -31.89
CA ASN A 14 -3.62 -14.02 -31.16
C ASN A 14 -3.55 -15.51 -30.81
N ASN A 15 -4.70 -16.20 -30.69
CA ASN A 15 -4.73 -17.64 -30.44
C ASN A 15 -4.56 -18.49 -31.71
N SER A 16 -4.85 -17.94 -32.90
CA SER A 16 -4.70 -18.66 -34.18
C SER A 16 -3.30 -18.51 -34.81
N LEU A 17 -2.47 -17.57 -34.33
CA LEU A 17 -1.13 -17.27 -34.82
C LEU A 17 -0.01 -18.00 -34.04
N LYS A 18 -0.14 -19.30 -33.78
CA LYS A 18 0.99 -20.13 -33.31
C LYS A 18 1.64 -20.89 -34.47
N PRO A 19 2.58 -20.30 -35.25
CA PRO A 19 3.53 -21.09 -36.03
C PRO A 19 4.34 -22.00 -35.11
N ARG A 20 4.47 -23.27 -35.50
CA ARG A 20 5.16 -24.35 -34.79
C ARG A 20 6.71 -24.28 -34.87
N THR A 21 7.30 -23.09 -34.91
CA THR A 21 8.75 -22.86 -35.06
C THR A 21 9.44 -22.60 -33.71
N GLN A 22 10.75 -22.82 -33.67
CA GLN A 22 11.62 -23.03 -32.50
C GLN A 22 11.75 -21.86 -31.49
N HIS A 23 10.88 -20.86 -31.54
CA HIS A 23 11.02 -19.59 -30.79
C HIS A 23 9.84 -19.33 -29.86
N ASN A 24 9.45 -20.33 -29.08
CA ASN A 24 8.61 -20.07 -27.93
C ASN A 24 9.49 -19.36 -26.87
N ALA A 25 9.32 -18.03 -26.76
CA ALA A 25 9.85 -17.12 -25.74
C ALA A 25 11.09 -16.27 -26.08
N ASP A 26 11.25 -15.79 -27.31
CA ASP A 26 12.13 -14.62 -27.55
C ASP A 26 11.31 -13.32 -27.49
N ALA A 27 11.76 -12.35 -26.69
CA ALA A 27 11.16 -11.03 -26.61
C ALA A 27 11.14 -10.33 -27.98
N ALA A 28 12.18 -10.55 -28.80
CA ALA A 28 12.26 -10.01 -30.16
C ALA A 28 11.10 -10.49 -31.05
N TYR A 29 10.66 -11.74 -30.90
CA TYR A 29 9.53 -12.27 -31.66
C TYR A 29 8.21 -11.57 -31.29
N TYR A 30 7.93 -11.40 -30.00
CA TYR A 30 6.71 -10.74 -29.54
C TYR A 30 6.67 -9.27 -29.94
N VAL A 31 7.79 -8.56 -29.77
CA VAL A 31 7.90 -7.15 -30.16
C VAL A 31 7.83 -7.00 -31.67
N GLY A 32 8.54 -7.84 -32.43
CA GLY A 32 8.50 -7.83 -33.89
C GLY A 32 7.10 -8.08 -34.45
N SER A 33 6.40 -9.09 -33.92
CA SER A 33 5.00 -9.34 -34.27
C SER A 33 4.11 -8.14 -33.94
N TYR A 34 4.33 -7.47 -32.81
CA TYR A 34 3.56 -6.27 -32.47
C TYR A 34 3.82 -5.12 -33.46
N LEU A 35 5.09 -4.85 -33.78
CA LEU A 35 5.46 -3.80 -34.73
C LEU A 35 4.90 -4.06 -36.13
N GLN A 36 4.93 -5.30 -36.60
CA GLN A 36 4.35 -5.66 -37.90
C GLN A 36 2.85 -5.30 -38.01
N HIS A 37 2.09 -5.44 -36.93
CA HIS A 37 0.63 -5.30 -36.96
C HIS A 37 0.12 -3.98 -36.37
N SER A 38 0.92 -3.26 -35.58
CA SER A 38 0.47 -2.09 -34.81
C SER A 38 1.33 -0.83 -35.01
N PHE A 39 2.45 -0.91 -35.75
CA PHE A 39 3.22 0.28 -36.07
C PHE A 39 2.41 1.19 -37.00
N PRO A 40 2.28 2.50 -36.71
CA PRO A 40 1.46 3.41 -37.50
C PRO A 40 2.13 3.70 -38.84
N VAL A 41 1.71 2.99 -39.88
CA VAL A 41 2.20 3.16 -41.26
C VAL A 41 1.26 3.96 -42.15
N GLN A 42 0.08 4.33 -41.66
CA GLN A 42 -0.91 5.06 -42.46
C GLN A 42 -0.46 6.51 -42.72
N LEU A 43 -0.67 6.97 -43.94
CA LEU A 43 -0.44 8.35 -44.34
C LEU A 43 -1.61 9.22 -43.87
N TYR A 44 -1.30 10.36 -43.26
CA TYR A 44 -2.28 11.37 -42.86
C TYR A 44 -2.08 12.66 -43.66
N GLU A 45 -3.18 13.30 -44.04
CA GLU A 45 -3.18 14.63 -44.63
C GLU A 45 -3.82 15.65 -43.67
N PRO A 46 -3.30 16.88 -43.62
CA PRO A 46 -3.96 17.95 -42.88
C PRO A 46 -5.26 18.35 -43.60
N PHE A 47 -6.30 18.63 -42.82
CA PHE A 47 -7.54 19.23 -43.31
C PHE A 47 -8.02 20.29 -42.31
N THR A 48 -8.69 21.31 -42.81
CA THR A 48 -9.35 22.30 -41.96
C THR A 48 -10.81 21.92 -41.82
N ASP A 49 -11.30 21.84 -40.58
CA ASP A 49 -12.71 21.57 -40.32
C ASP A 49 -13.60 22.80 -40.61
N SER A 50 -14.91 22.63 -40.46
CA SER A 50 -15.89 23.72 -40.68
C SER A 50 -15.76 24.89 -39.70
N GLU A 51 -15.02 24.72 -38.60
CA GLU A 51 -14.77 25.74 -37.57
C GLU A 51 -13.42 26.44 -37.76
N GLY A 52 -12.65 26.07 -38.78
CA GLY A 52 -11.33 26.65 -39.05
C GLY A 52 -10.19 25.98 -38.30
N ASN A 53 -10.42 24.88 -37.57
CA ASN A 53 -9.37 24.17 -36.85
C ASN A 53 -8.61 23.23 -37.79
N LEU A 54 -7.29 23.28 -37.71
CA LEU A 54 -6.42 22.35 -38.44
C LEU A 54 -6.44 20.98 -37.74
N SER A 55 -6.89 19.95 -38.46
CA SER A 55 -6.93 18.56 -38.03
C SER A 55 -6.17 17.67 -39.04
N SER A 56 -5.97 16.40 -38.71
CA SER A 56 -5.39 15.41 -39.64
C SER A 56 -6.36 14.25 -39.86
N ARG A 57 -6.41 13.72 -41.08
CA ARG A 57 -7.22 12.56 -41.43
C ARG A 57 -6.42 11.55 -42.25
N PRO A 58 -6.71 10.24 -42.13
CA PRO A 58 -6.06 9.23 -42.95
C PRO A 58 -6.39 9.40 -44.42
N VAL A 59 -5.37 9.25 -45.28
CA VAL A 59 -5.52 9.28 -46.74
C VAL A 59 -6.02 7.91 -47.21
N PHE A 60 -7.04 7.90 -48.07
CA PHE A 60 -7.57 6.69 -48.70
C PHE A 60 -7.40 6.72 -50.22
N ARG A 61 -7.12 5.55 -50.80
CA ARG A 61 -7.14 5.31 -52.25
C ARG A 61 -7.87 4.01 -52.50
N ASP A 62 -8.87 4.03 -53.38
CA ASP A 62 -9.67 2.85 -53.74
C ASP A 62 -10.29 2.13 -52.51
N GLY A 63 -10.69 2.91 -51.49
CA GLY A 63 -11.27 2.39 -50.25
C GLY A 63 -10.27 1.77 -49.26
N GLN A 64 -8.96 1.80 -49.55
CA GLN A 64 -7.91 1.32 -48.66
C GLN A 64 -7.07 2.49 -48.11
N PRO A 65 -6.62 2.43 -46.84
CA PRO A 65 -5.74 3.46 -46.30
C PRO A 65 -4.38 3.42 -47.03
N VAL A 66 -3.89 4.59 -47.43
CA VAL A 66 -2.59 4.72 -48.09
C VAL A 66 -1.50 4.64 -47.03
N GLU A 67 -0.45 3.87 -47.29
CA GLU A 67 0.71 3.79 -46.41
C GLU A 67 1.72 4.91 -46.71
N SER A 68 2.26 5.51 -45.65
CA SER A 68 3.42 6.40 -45.72
C SER A 68 4.68 5.58 -45.94
N ARG A 69 5.34 5.76 -47.09
CA ARG A 69 6.60 5.07 -47.43
C ARG A 69 7.67 5.26 -46.36
N GLU A 70 7.74 6.44 -45.76
CA GLU A 70 8.70 6.74 -44.69
C GLU A 70 8.37 5.96 -43.41
N ALA A 71 7.09 5.90 -43.02
CA ALA A 71 6.69 5.16 -41.82
C ALA A 71 6.88 3.65 -41.98
N VAL A 72 6.63 3.11 -43.18
CA VAL A 72 6.94 1.72 -43.53
C VAL A 72 8.44 1.45 -43.42
N ALA A 73 9.29 2.31 -44.00
CA ALA A 73 10.73 2.16 -43.91
C ALA A 73 11.24 2.18 -42.46
N ARG A 74 10.73 3.08 -41.61
CA ARG A 74 11.07 3.13 -40.17
C ARG A 74 10.64 1.85 -39.42
N ARG A 75 9.47 1.29 -39.74
CA ARG A 75 9.02 0.02 -39.17
C ARG A 75 9.97 -1.11 -39.55
N ASP A 76 10.32 -1.19 -40.83
CA ASP A 76 11.13 -2.28 -41.38
C ASP A 76 12.58 -2.21 -40.85
N GLU A 77 13.17 -1.01 -40.76
CA GLU A 77 14.47 -0.78 -40.10
C GLU A 77 14.46 -1.23 -38.63
N MET A 78 13.40 -0.90 -37.88
CA MET A 78 13.24 -1.33 -36.49
C MET A 78 13.13 -2.86 -36.38
N LEU A 79 12.42 -3.51 -37.31
CA LEU A 79 12.31 -4.97 -37.36
C LEU A 79 13.65 -5.62 -37.69
N GLU A 80 14.42 -5.07 -38.62
CA GLU A 80 15.78 -5.53 -38.93
C GLU A 80 16.70 -5.39 -37.72
N GLN A 81 16.67 -4.25 -37.04
CA GLN A 81 17.45 -4.02 -35.83
C GLN A 81 17.09 -5.05 -34.75
N LEU A 82 15.80 -5.27 -34.49
CA LEU A 82 15.34 -6.29 -33.52
C LEU A 82 15.75 -7.71 -33.93
N GLY A 83 15.66 -8.04 -35.22
CA GLY A 83 16.07 -9.34 -35.75
C GLY A 83 17.58 -9.58 -35.66
N SER A 84 18.38 -8.53 -35.59
CA SER A 84 19.84 -8.60 -35.42
C SER A 84 20.29 -8.79 -33.97
N LEU A 85 19.40 -8.58 -32.99
CA LEU A 85 19.75 -8.73 -31.58
C LEU A 85 19.96 -10.21 -31.23
N PRO A 86 20.93 -10.52 -30.35
CA PRO A 86 21.11 -11.88 -29.89
C PRO A 86 19.86 -12.33 -29.10
N PRO A 87 19.43 -13.60 -29.24
CA PRO A 87 18.29 -14.11 -28.50
C PRO A 87 18.61 -14.12 -27.00
N VAL A 88 17.65 -13.68 -26.18
CA VAL A 88 17.78 -13.74 -24.72
C VAL A 88 17.28 -15.12 -24.25
N PRO A 89 18.15 -16.00 -23.72
CA PRO A 89 17.72 -17.32 -23.30
C PRO A 89 16.82 -17.24 -22.07
N GLY A 90 15.66 -17.91 -22.11
CA GLY A 90 14.74 -17.97 -20.97
C GLY A 90 15.37 -18.67 -19.75
N ALA A 91 14.99 -18.23 -18.55
CA ALA A 91 15.56 -18.75 -17.29
C ALA A 91 15.41 -20.28 -17.15
N LEU A 92 14.27 -20.85 -17.57
CA LEU A 92 14.04 -22.30 -17.55
C LEU A 92 15.03 -23.04 -18.45
N ASP A 93 15.26 -22.57 -19.68
CA ASP A 93 16.21 -23.21 -20.59
C ASP A 93 17.64 -23.10 -20.04
N GLN A 94 18.01 -21.98 -19.43
CA GLN A 94 19.32 -21.83 -18.78
C GLN A 94 19.50 -22.83 -17.62
N ILE A 95 18.48 -23.02 -16.78
CA ILE A 95 18.50 -24.00 -15.68
C ILE A 95 18.67 -25.41 -16.23
N VAL A 96 17.86 -25.80 -17.22
CA VAL A 96 17.93 -27.14 -17.83
C VAL A 96 19.28 -27.36 -18.52
N GLN A 97 19.82 -26.37 -19.23
CA GLN A 97 21.12 -26.48 -19.89
C GLN A 97 22.28 -26.55 -18.90
N ARG A 98 22.16 -25.91 -17.73
CA ARG A 98 23.21 -25.87 -16.71
C ARG A 98 23.28 -27.15 -15.89
N PHE A 99 22.12 -27.69 -15.49
CA PHE A 99 22.01 -28.83 -14.58
C PHE A 99 21.66 -30.15 -15.28
N GLY A 100 21.24 -30.09 -16.55
CA GLY A 100 20.82 -31.26 -17.30
C GLY A 100 19.42 -31.73 -16.97
N THR A 101 18.85 -32.53 -17.86
CA THR A 101 17.51 -33.10 -17.72
C THR A 101 17.42 -34.16 -16.64
N ASP A 102 18.55 -34.75 -16.25
CA ASP A 102 18.61 -35.81 -15.25
C ASP A 102 18.44 -35.27 -13.83
N LEU A 103 18.88 -34.03 -13.57
CA LEU A 103 18.74 -33.39 -12.25
C LEU A 103 17.50 -32.50 -12.14
N VAL A 104 16.97 -32.02 -13.27
CA VAL A 104 15.84 -31.08 -13.32
C VAL A 104 14.54 -31.79 -13.70
N ALA A 105 13.60 -31.77 -12.76
CA ALA A 105 12.21 -32.12 -12.98
C ALA A 105 11.45 -30.93 -13.55
N GLU A 106 10.96 -31.05 -14.78
CA GLU A 106 10.19 -29.99 -15.44
C GLU A 106 8.69 -30.32 -15.40
N VAL A 107 7.91 -29.52 -14.68
CA VAL A 107 6.45 -29.65 -14.55
C VAL A 107 5.76 -28.39 -15.10
N THR A 108 5.88 -28.21 -16.41
CA THR A 108 5.39 -27.03 -17.14
C THR A 108 4.42 -27.44 -18.25
N GLY A 109 3.76 -26.45 -18.86
CA GLY A 109 2.94 -26.66 -20.06
C GLY A 109 3.72 -26.76 -21.38
N ARG A 110 5.06 -26.80 -21.36
CA ARG A 110 5.89 -26.85 -22.58
C ARG A 110 5.86 -28.23 -23.21
N SER A 111 5.57 -28.29 -24.51
CA SER A 111 5.67 -29.52 -25.32
C SER A 111 7.07 -29.74 -25.91
N ARG A 112 7.96 -28.74 -25.84
CA ARG A 112 9.35 -28.80 -26.32
C ARG A 112 10.29 -27.99 -25.40
N ARG A 113 11.53 -28.44 -25.28
CA ARG A 113 12.62 -27.77 -24.55
C ARG A 113 13.92 -27.76 -25.34
N ILE A 114 14.83 -26.84 -25.01
CA ILE A 114 16.16 -26.76 -25.60
C ILE A 114 17.16 -27.31 -24.58
N VAL A 115 17.84 -28.39 -24.94
CA VAL A 115 18.83 -29.06 -24.08
C VAL A 115 20.23 -28.93 -24.67
N ARG A 116 21.24 -28.90 -23.81
CA ARG A 116 22.64 -28.97 -24.20
C ARG A 116 23.05 -30.44 -24.28
N LYS A 117 23.57 -30.89 -25.42
CA LYS A 117 24.08 -32.25 -25.65
C LYS A 117 25.60 -32.23 -25.87
N GLY A 118 26.30 -33.11 -25.14
CA GLY A 118 27.76 -33.18 -25.13
C GLY A 118 28.40 -32.20 -24.14
N ASP A 119 29.71 -32.36 -23.92
CA ASP A 119 30.49 -31.59 -22.94
C ASP A 119 31.46 -30.60 -23.60
N GLY A 120 31.87 -29.58 -22.85
CA GLY A 120 32.90 -28.62 -23.25
C GLY A 120 32.57 -27.81 -24.51
N ALA A 121 33.58 -27.48 -25.30
CA ALA A 121 33.45 -26.67 -26.52
C ALA A 121 32.65 -27.38 -27.64
N SER A 122 32.50 -28.70 -27.58
CA SER A 122 31.70 -29.51 -28.53
C SER A 122 30.21 -29.57 -28.18
N ALA A 123 29.79 -28.99 -27.06
CA ALA A 123 28.41 -29.05 -26.61
C ALA A 123 27.48 -28.26 -27.54
N ARG A 124 26.45 -28.92 -28.07
CA ARG A 124 25.47 -28.32 -29.00
C ARG A 124 24.09 -28.21 -28.37
N LEU A 125 23.32 -27.20 -28.78
CA LEU A 125 21.92 -27.09 -28.42
C LEU A 125 21.06 -28.01 -29.30
N ALA A 126 20.13 -28.73 -28.71
CA ALA A 126 19.21 -29.63 -29.38
C ALA A 126 17.79 -29.45 -28.85
N VAL A 127 16.79 -29.56 -29.73
CA VAL A 127 15.38 -29.52 -29.35
C VAL A 127 14.93 -30.92 -28.95
N GLU A 128 14.26 -31.01 -27.80
CA GLU A 128 13.67 -32.25 -27.29
C GLU A 128 12.16 -32.07 -27.11
N SER A 129 11.39 -33.06 -27.57
CA SER A 129 9.93 -33.08 -27.39
C SER A 129 9.58 -33.67 -26.02
N ARG A 130 8.60 -33.08 -25.34
CA ARG A 130 8.07 -33.55 -24.06
C ARG A 130 6.67 -34.12 -24.24
N ALA A 131 6.44 -35.34 -23.77
CA ALA A 131 5.12 -35.96 -23.78
C ALA A 131 4.19 -35.27 -22.76
N PRO A 132 2.87 -35.19 -22.99
CA PRO A 132 1.93 -34.64 -22.02
C PRO A 132 1.93 -35.37 -20.67
N SER A 133 2.23 -36.67 -20.67
CA SER A 133 2.38 -37.51 -19.47
C SER A 133 3.66 -37.25 -18.69
N ALA A 134 4.65 -36.54 -19.26
CA ALA A 134 5.96 -36.31 -18.65
C ALA A 134 5.83 -35.63 -17.27
N ASN A 135 4.85 -34.73 -17.10
CA ASN A 135 4.66 -34.00 -15.84
C ASN A 135 4.43 -34.92 -14.63
N LEU A 136 3.78 -36.10 -14.81
CA LEU A 136 3.60 -37.07 -13.73
C LEU A 136 4.91 -37.77 -13.39
N ALA A 137 5.62 -38.29 -14.41
CA ALA A 137 6.91 -38.94 -14.21
C ALA A 137 7.95 -38.01 -13.60
N GLU A 138 8.00 -36.74 -14.04
CA GLU A 138 8.89 -35.71 -13.51
C GLU A 138 8.57 -35.38 -12.03
N THR A 139 7.27 -35.34 -11.68
CA THR A 139 6.83 -35.15 -10.29
C THR A 139 7.27 -36.32 -9.41
N SER A 140 7.01 -37.56 -9.85
CA SER A 140 7.42 -38.76 -9.13
C SER A 140 8.93 -38.81 -8.97
N ALA A 141 9.71 -38.59 -10.03
CA ALA A 141 11.17 -38.60 -9.96
C ALA A 141 11.73 -37.56 -8.97
N PHE A 142 11.10 -36.38 -8.84
CA PHE A 142 11.46 -35.42 -7.80
C PHE A 142 11.09 -35.91 -6.39
N MET A 143 9.87 -36.41 -6.19
CA MET A 143 9.39 -36.87 -4.88
C MET A 143 10.08 -38.16 -4.40
N ASP A 144 10.57 -38.98 -5.33
CA ASP A 144 11.36 -40.20 -5.09
C ASP A 144 12.86 -39.92 -4.92
N ASP A 145 13.25 -38.64 -4.83
CA ASP A 145 14.63 -38.16 -4.63
C ASP A 145 15.60 -38.52 -5.79
N GLN A 146 15.07 -38.85 -6.98
CA GLN A 146 15.86 -39.12 -8.18
C GLN A 146 16.32 -37.81 -8.85
N LYS A 147 15.47 -36.77 -8.82
CA LYS A 147 15.78 -35.43 -9.31
C LYS A 147 15.86 -34.43 -8.16
N ARG A 148 16.84 -33.54 -8.19
CA ARG A 148 17.12 -32.60 -7.10
C ARG A 148 16.45 -31.24 -7.26
N ILE A 149 16.17 -30.85 -8.50
CA ILE A 149 15.60 -29.54 -8.84
C ILE A 149 14.22 -29.79 -9.46
N LEU A 150 13.22 -29.02 -9.06
CA LEU A 150 11.91 -29.04 -9.70
C LEU A 150 11.52 -27.63 -10.12
N VAL A 151 11.14 -27.48 -11.39
CA VAL A 151 10.62 -26.22 -11.95
C VAL A 151 9.19 -26.46 -12.40
N PHE A 152 8.25 -25.62 -11.94
CA PHE A 152 6.85 -25.75 -12.29
C PHE A 152 6.24 -24.41 -12.69
N SER A 153 5.17 -24.47 -13.49
CA SER A 153 4.34 -23.32 -13.84
C SER A 153 2.86 -23.64 -13.64
N ASP A 154 1.99 -22.63 -13.64
CA ASP A 154 0.54 -22.80 -13.47
C ASP A 154 -0.06 -23.84 -14.42
N ALA A 155 0.38 -23.83 -15.69
CA ALA A 155 -0.12 -24.76 -16.71
C ALA A 155 0.26 -26.23 -16.47
N GLY A 156 1.33 -26.49 -15.70
CA GLY A 156 1.81 -27.85 -15.41
C GLY A 156 1.54 -28.32 -13.98
N GLY A 157 1.39 -27.40 -13.02
CA GLY A 157 1.36 -27.69 -11.59
C GLY A 157 -0.02 -27.92 -10.97
N THR A 158 -1.12 -27.77 -11.72
CA THR A 158 -2.48 -27.89 -11.19
C THR A 158 -2.69 -29.23 -10.49
N GLY A 159 -3.18 -29.19 -9.25
CA GLY A 159 -3.50 -30.37 -8.44
C GLY A 159 -2.30 -31.10 -7.82
N ARG A 160 -1.05 -30.70 -8.10
CA ARG A 160 0.16 -31.38 -7.60
C ARG A 160 0.68 -30.77 -6.30
N SER A 161 1.50 -31.53 -5.58
CA SER A 161 2.16 -31.09 -4.34
C SER A 161 3.63 -31.52 -4.37
N TYR A 162 4.51 -30.63 -3.93
CA TYR A 162 5.97 -30.78 -3.95
C TYR A 162 6.62 -30.48 -2.59
N HIS A 163 5.81 -30.34 -1.53
CA HIS A 163 6.30 -30.18 -0.16
C HIS A 163 7.20 -31.35 0.28
N ALA A 164 8.00 -31.13 1.33
CA ALA A 164 8.81 -32.18 1.94
C ALA A 164 7.95 -33.12 2.78
N ASP A 165 7.04 -33.85 2.14
CA ASP A 165 6.07 -34.75 2.79
C ASP A 165 6.79 -35.85 3.58
N LEU A 166 6.37 -36.08 4.83
CA LEU A 166 6.88 -37.17 5.69
C LEU A 166 6.66 -38.56 5.08
N LEU A 167 5.71 -38.71 4.16
CA LEU A 167 5.44 -39.97 3.45
C LEU A 167 6.26 -40.11 2.16
N ALA A 168 6.89 -39.05 1.67
CA ALA A 168 7.72 -39.10 0.48
C ALA A 168 9.17 -39.47 0.82
N ARG A 169 9.88 -40.05 -0.15
CA ARG A 169 11.31 -40.34 -0.01
C ARG A 169 12.15 -39.06 0.04
N ASN A 170 11.83 -38.08 -0.80
CA ASN A 170 12.50 -36.79 -0.80
C ASN A 170 11.94 -35.87 0.30
N GLN A 171 12.58 -35.90 1.47
CA GLN A 171 12.26 -35.03 2.60
C GLN A 171 13.21 -33.83 2.72
N ARG A 172 13.96 -33.46 1.66
CA ARG A 172 14.92 -32.36 1.71
C ARG A 172 14.24 -31.00 1.94
N LEU A 173 14.95 -30.06 2.57
CA LEU A 173 14.48 -28.68 2.71
C LEU A 173 14.14 -28.08 1.35
N ARG A 174 12.92 -27.57 1.21
CA ARG A 174 12.46 -26.92 -0.03
C ARG A 174 12.94 -25.47 -0.03
N VAL A 175 13.90 -25.15 -0.88
CA VAL A 175 14.27 -23.76 -1.19
C VAL A 175 13.52 -23.37 -2.46
N HIS A 176 12.40 -22.68 -2.30
CA HIS A 176 11.51 -22.30 -3.39
C HIS A 176 11.94 -20.94 -3.95
N TYR A 177 12.51 -20.96 -5.15
CA TYR A 177 12.83 -19.75 -5.90
C TYR A 177 11.62 -19.28 -6.70
N LEU A 178 11.13 -18.08 -6.39
CA LEU A 178 10.00 -17.46 -7.08
C LEU A 178 10.56 -16.55 -8.17
N LEU A 179 10.70 -17.11 -9.38
CA LEU A 179 11.27 -16.43 -10.56
C LEU A 179 10.28 -15.50 -11.24
N GLU A 180 9.08 -15.99 -11.54
CA GLU A 180 8.01 -15.23 -12.19
C GLU A 180 6.73 -15.42 -11.40
N PRO A 181 6.41 -14.51 -10.46
CA PRO A 181 5.30 -14.73 -9.55
C PRO A 181 3.93 -14.47 -10.20
N GLY A 182 3.90 -14.08 -11.48
CA GLY A 182 2.68 -13.76 -12.21
C GLY A 182 2.04 -12.44 -11.78
N TRP A 183 1.03 -12.00 -12.54
CA TRP A 183 0.35 -10.71 -12.31
C TRP A 183 -0.77 -10.80 -11.27
N LYS A 184 -1.23 -12.02 -10.97
CA LYS A 184 -2.28 -12.31 -9.99
C LYS A 184 -1.66 -12.92 -8.75
N ALA A 185 -1.69 -12.19 -7.63
CA ALA A 185 -1.15 -12.70 -6.37
C ALA A 185 -1.80 -14.02 -5.93
N ASP A 186 -3.07 -14.27 -6.28
CA ASP A 186 -3.74 -15.53 -5.95
C ASP A 186 -3.06 -16.72 -6.63
N ALA A 187 -2.59 -16.55 -7.88
CA ALA A 187 -1.84 -17.56 -8.60
C ALA A 187 -0.45 -17.76 -7.97
N ALA A 188 0.24 -16.66 -7.62
CA ALA A 188 1.52 -16.70 -6.91
C ALA A 188 1.41 -17.53 -5.62
N ILE A 189 0.38 -17.26 -4.82
CA ILE A 189 0.12 -17.92 -3.53
C ILE A 189 -0.25 -19.39 -3.73
N GLN A 190 -1.07 -19.70 -4.72
CA GLN A 190 -1.34 -21.09 -5.09
C GLN A 190 -0.05 -21.83 -5.45
N GLY A 191 0.90 -21.16 -6.13
CA GLY A 191 2.23 -21.67 -6.41
C GLY A 191 3.05 -21.94 -5.14
N LEU A 192 3.11 -20.99 -4.20
CA LEU A 192 3.80 -21.17 -2.91
C LEU A 192 3.18 -22.32 -2.09
N GLY A 193 1.85 -22.48 -2.14
CA GLY A 193 1.12 -23.58 -1.53
C GLY A 193 1.40 -24.97 -2.13
N ARG A 194 2.14 -25.06 -3.25
CA ARG A 194 2.60 -26.36 -3.78
C ARG A 194 3.77 -26.92 -2.98
N THR A 195 4.57 -26.08 -2.35
CA THR A 195 5.74 -26.50 -1.54
C THR A 195 5.52 -26.34 -0.04
N ASN A 196 4.42 -25.72 0.39
CA ASN A 196 4.04 -25.54 1.79
C ASN A 196 2.69 -26.19 2.08
N ARG A 197 2.68 -27.30 2.82
CA ARG A 197 1.48 -28.07 3.17
C ARG A 197 1.60 -28.64 4.59
N THR A 198 0.47 -29.11 5.12
CA THR A 198 0.45 -29.95 6.32
C THR A 198 1.22 -31.26 6.06
N ASN A 199 1.75 -31.90 7.10
CA ASN A 199 2.54 -33.15 7.01
C ASN A 199 3.94 -33.03 6.38
N GLN A 200 4.51 -31.83 6.32
CA GLN A 200 5.90 -31.65 5.88
C GLN A 200 6.91 -31.86 7.01
N ALA A 201 8.03 -32.51 6.71
CA ALA A 201 9.15 -32.73 7.63
C ALA A 201 9.74 -31.41 8.16
N GLN A 202 9.80 -30.39 7.29
CA GLN A 202 10.18 -29.04 7.66
C GLN A 202 9.54 -28.00 6.72
N PRO A 203 9.36 -26.76 7.19
CA PRO A 203 8.88 -25.67 6.34
C PRO A 203 9.82 -25.30 5.20
N PRO A 204 9.29 -24.84 4.05
CA PRO A 204 10.10 -24.34 2.94
C PRO A 204 10.75 -22.99 3.27
N LEU A 205 11.88 -22.71 2.63
CA LEU A 205 12.45 -21.37 2.49
C LEU A 205 12.01 -20.78 1.16
N PHE A 206 11.36 -19.63 1.20
CA PHE A 206 10.96 -18.90 0.00
C PHE A 206 12.03 -17.85 -0.37
N ARG A 207 12.41 -17.79 -1.64
CA ARG A 207 13.37 -16.83 -2.19
C ARG A 207 12.78 -16.15 -3.42
N PRO A 208 12.20 -14.96 -3.29
CA PRO A 208 11.79 -14.16 -4.43
C PRO A 208 13.04 -13.68 -5.13
N ILE A 209 13.06 -13.85 -6.45
CA ILE A 209 14.16 -13.40 -7.29
C ILE A 209 13.65 -12.23 -8.11
N ALA A 210 14.45 -11.16 -8.15
CA ALA A 210 14.27 -10.06 -9.07
C ALA A 210 15.63 -9.78 -9.72
N THR A 211 15.57 -9.30 -10.95
CA THR A 211 16.73 -8.74 -11.63
C THR A 211 17.12 -7.39 -11.05
N ASP A 212 18.23 -6.85 -11.51
CA ASP A 212 18.68 -5.48 -11.25
C ASP A 212 17.82 -4.42 -11.97
N VAL A 213 16.88 -4.84 -12.82
CA VAL A 213 15.91 -3.96 -13.48
C VAL A 213 14.91 -3.43 -12.45
N LYS A 214 15.11 -2.18 -12.04
CA LYS A 214 14.34 -1.54 -10.97
C LYS A 214 12.83 -1.57 -11.19
N ALA A 215 12.36 -1.47 -12.44
CA ALA A 215 10.93 -1.54 -12.74
C ALA A 215 10.29 -2.90 -12.36
N GLU A 216 11.07 -3.98 -12.30
CA GLU A 216 10.56 -5.30 -11.91
C GLU A 216 10.07 -5.32 -10.45
N LYS A 217 10.64 -4.47 -9.59
CA LYS A 217 10.20 -4.33 -8.18
C LYS A 217 8.72 -3.95 -8.06
N ARG A 218 8.13 -3.35 -9.09
CA ARG A 218 6.69 -3.13 -9.16
C ARG A 218 5.89 -4.43 -9.00
N PHE A 219 6.33 -5.51 -9.65
CA PHE A 219 5.64 -6.80 -9.59
C PHE A 219 5.76 -7.41 -8.20
N LEU A 220 6.94 -7.29 -7.58
CA LEU A 220 7.15 -7.71 -6.20
C LEU A 220 6.26 -6.92 -5.24
N SER A 221 6.15 -5.59 -5.42
CA SER A 221 5.32 -4.72 -4.57
C SER A 221 3.84 -5.13 -4.54
N THR A 222 3.25 -5.42 -5.71
CA THR A 222 1.85 -5.85 -5.78
C THR A 222 1.63 -7.18 -5.05
N ILE A 223 2.63 -8.05 -5.03
CA ILE A 223 2.55 -9.38 -4.42
C ILE A 223 2.83 -9.31 -2.92
N ALA A 224 3.83 -8.52 -2.51
CA ALA A 224 4.12 -8.18 -1.11
C ALA A 224 2.87 -7.64 -0.40
N ARG A 225 2.24 -6.60 -0.96
CA ARG A 225 1.00 -6.00 -0.42
C ARG A 225 -0.11 -7.03 -0.20
N ARG A 226 -0.32 -7.93 -1.16
CA ARG A 226 -1.41 -8.92 -1.08
C ARG A 226 -1.06 -10.10 -0.18
N LEU A 227 0.21 -10.51 -0.10
CA LEU A 227 0.68 -11.49 0.87
C LEU A 227 0.56 -10.97 2.30
N ASP A 228 0.84 -9.69 2.55
CA ASP A 228 0.58 -9.05 3.85
C ASP A 228 -0.90 -9.08 4.20
N THR A 229 -1.76 -8.84 3.21
CA THR A 229 -3.23 -8.93 3.34
C THR A 229 -3.72 -10.37 3.53
N LEU A 230 -2.98 -11.40 3.09
CA LEU A 230 -3.37 -12.81 3.22
C LEU A 230 -2.79 -13.48 4.47
N GLY A 231 -1.58 -13.14 4.89
CA GLY A 231 -1.02 -13.49 6.20
C GLY A 231 -1.81 -12.88 7.38
N ALA A 232 -2.66 -11.89 7.07
CA ALA A 232 -3.71 -11.38 7.93
C ALA A 232 -4.94 -12.28 8.06
N ILE A 233 -5.27 -12.99 6.99
CA ILE A 233 -6.53 -13.73 6.83
C ILE A 233 -6.35 -15.23 7.13
N THR A 234 -5.17 -15.81 6.91
CA THR A 234 -4.93 -17.24 7.15
C THR A 234 -4.56 -17.50 8.62
N ARG A 235 -5.44 -18.22 9.34
CA ARG A 235 -5.18 -18.74 10.70
C ARG A 235 -3.89 -19.58 10.71
N GLY A 236 -3.03 -19.37 11.71
CA GLY A 236 -2.10 -20.40 12.21
C GLY A 236 -0.66 -20.46 11.68
N GLN A 237 -0.28 -19.87 10.55
CA GLN A 237 1.06 -20.05 9.96
C GLN A 237 2.00 -18.83 10.04
N ARG A 238 2.02 -18.10 11.17
CA ARG A 238 3.01 -17.01 11.36
C ARG A 238 4.37 -17.45 11.89
N GLN A 239 4.62 -18.74 12.15
CA GLN A 239 5.95 -19.16 12.62
C GLN A 239 6.92 -19.64 11.53
N THR A 240 6.50 -19.87 10.28
CA THR A 240 7.40 -20.52 9.30
C THR A 240 7.27 -20.08 7.83
N GLY A 241 7.15 -18.78 7.53
CA GLY A 241 7.33 -18.39 6.11
C GLY A 241 6.93 -17.00 5.65
N GLY A 242 6.39 -16.13 6.51
CA GLY A 242 5.95 -14.78 6.13
C GLY A 242 6.79 -13.63 6.67
N GLN A 243 7.52 -13.82 7.78
CA GLN A 243 8.45 -12.80 8.26
C GLN A 243 9.74 -12.87 7.46
N GLY A 244 9.96 -11.88 6.60
CA GLY A 244 11.21 -11.70 5.86
C GLY A 244 11.15 -12.02 4.36
N LEU A 245 9.99 -12.37 3.80
CA LEU A 245 9.88 -12.60 2.35
C LEU A 245 9.97 -11.29 1.55
N PHE A 246 9.38 -10.24 2.12
CA PHE A 246 9.40 -8.88 1.58
C PHE A 246 9.73 -7.92 2.71
N ARG A 247 10.50 -6.89 2.39
CA ARG A 247 10.79 -5.78 3.27
C ARG A 247 9.66 -4.76 3.19
N PRO A 248 9.45 -3.94 4.24
CA PRO A 248 8.43 -2.90 4.20
C PRO A 248 8.61 -1.90 3.05
N GLU A 249 9.86 -1.63 2.66
CA GLU A 249 10.26 -0.82 1.50
C GLU A 249 9.87 -1.45 0.14
N ASP A 250 9.56 -2.75 0.10
CA ASP A 250 9.09 -3.42 -1.12
C ASP A 250 7.63 -3.07 -1.44
N ASN A 251 6.86 -2.50 -0.50
CA ASN A 251 5.51 -1.99 -0.76
C ASN A 251 5.54 -0.55 -1.30
N LEU A 252 5.73 -0.44 -2.61
CA LEU A 252 5.78 0.80 -3.38
C LEU A 252 4.40 1.45 -3.59
N GLU A 253 3.33 0.93 -3.00
CA GLU A 253 1.97 1.53 -3.07
C GLU A 253 1.53 2.11 -1.72
N SER A 254 2.39 2.11 -0.71
CA SER A 254 2.14 2.68 0.63
C SER A 254 1.95 4.21 0.60
N ALA A 255 1.41 4.77 1.70
CA ALA A 255 1.31 6.23 1.85
C ALA A 255 2.70 6.89 1.76
N TYR A 256 3.70 6.29 2.42
CA TYR A 256 5.10 6.74 2.37
C TYR A 256 5.65 6.76 0.93
N ALA A 257 5.30 5.76 0.12
CA ALA A 257 5.70 5.70 -1.30
C ALA A 257 5.03 6.80 -2.13
N ARG A 258 3.76 7.12 -1.88
CA ARG A 258 3.07 8.23 -2.57
C ARG A 258 3.68 9.58 -2.20
N ASP A 259 3.99 9.78 -0.93
CA ASP A 259 4.64 11.01 -0.44
C ASP A 259 6.05 11.16 -1.01
N ALA A 260 6.83 10.07 -1.01
CA ALA A 260 8.16 10.03 -1.63
C ALA A 260 8.10 10.34 -3.13
N LEU A 261 7.09 9.84 -3.85
CA LEU A 261 6.90 10.14 -5.26
C LEU A 261 6.55 11.61 -5.50
N ARG A 262 5.66 12.19 -4.69
CA ARG A 262 5.33 13.60 -4.80
C ARG A 262 6.57 14.46 -4.62
N GLN A 263 7.41 14.11 -3.65
CA GLN A 263 8.68 14.78 -3.41
C GLN A 263 9.68 14.59 -4.56
N LEU A 264 9.75 13.39 -5.17
CA LEU A 264 10.57 13.14 -6.35
C LEU A 264 10.18 14.08 -7.49
N TYR A 265 8.89 14.23 -7.80
CA TYR A 265 8.43 15.14 -8.84
C TYR A 265 8.85 16.59 -8.59
N LEU A 266 8.76 17.06 -7.35
CA LEU A 266 9.21 18.40 -6.99
C LEU A 266 10.74 18.56 -7.16
N LEU A 267 11.53 17.52 -6.87
CA LEU A 267 12.97 17.55 -7.13
C LEU A 267 13.28 17.57 -8.63
N ILE A 268 12.54 16.84 -9.45
CA ILE A 268 12.68 16.85 -10.92
C ILE A 268 12.38 18.26 -11.46
N VAL A 269 11.26 18.86 -11.05
CA VAL A 269 10.88 20.23 -11.47
C VAL A 269 11.96 21.24 -11.07
N ARG A 270 12.55 21.09 -9.88
CA ARG A 270 13.63 21.96 -9.39
C ARG A 270 15.00 21.65 -9.98
N GLY A 271 15.12 20.68 -10.88
CA GLY A 271 16.39 20.27 -11.50
C GLY A 271 17.38 19.63 -10.52
N LYS A 272 16.89 19.04 -9.42
CA LYS A 272 17.72 18.45 -8.36
C LYS A 272 17.96 16.95 -8.50
N VAL A 273 17.43 16.32 -9.54
CA VAL A 273 17.69 14.91 -9.86
C VAL A 273 18.81 14.86 -10.89
N GLU A 274 20.02 14.52 -10.43
CA GLU A 274 21.18 14.39 -11.31
C GLU A 274 20.92 13.35 -12.41
N GLY A 275 21.27 13.69 -13.65
CA GLY A 275 21.01 12.83 -14.80
C GLY A 275 19.55 12.81 -15.30
N CYS A 276 18.61 13.53 -14.67
CA CYS A 276 17.24 13.62 -15.17
C CYS A 276 16.66 15.04 -15.04
N SER A 277 16.70 15.80 -16.14
CA SER A 277 15.98 17.07 -16.24
C SER A 277 14.47 16.85 -16.37
N LEU A 278 13.68 17.90 -16.10
CA LEU A 278 12.24 17.89 -16.32
C LEU A 278 11.89 17.48 -17.76
N GLU A 279 12.54 18.09 -18.75
CA GLU A 279 12.30 17.78 -20.17
C GLU A 279 12.62 16.31 -20.50
N ARG A 280 13.75 15.79 -20.01
CA ARG A 280 14.12 14.37 -20.20
C ARG A 280 13.09 13.44 -19.57
N PHE A 281 12.60 13.77 -18.37
CA PHE A 281 11.57 13.01 -17.69
C PHE A 281 10.24 13.01 -18.45
N GLU A 282 9.72 14.19 -18.82
CA GLU A 282 8.43 14.31 -19.49
C GLU A 282 8.45 13.68 -20.88
N SER A 283 9.55 13.84 -21.63
CA SER A 283 9.73 13.22 -22.94
C SER A 283 9.76 11.69 -22.86
N ALA A 284 10.53 11.14 -21.92
CA ALA A 284 10.69 9.69 -21.79
C ALA A 284 9.45 9.00 -21.19
N THR A 285 8.71 9.66 -20.31
CA THR A 285 7.56 9.06 -19.60
C THR A 285 6.21 9.42 -20.22
N GLY A 286 6.13 10.51 -20.98
CA GLY A 286 4.88 11.12 -21.42
C GLY A 286 4.03 11.72 -20.29
N LEU A 287 4.59 11.89 -19.09
CA LEU A 287 3.92 12.50 -17.95
C LEU A 287 4.21 14.00 -17.92
N LYS A 288 3.19 14.79 -17.57
CA LYS A 288 3.31 16.23 -17.39
C LYS A 288 3.27 16.58 -15.90
N LEU A 289 4.31 17.27 -15.43
CA LEU A 289 4.43 17.73 -14.04
C LEU A 289 4.10 19.22 -13.89
N MET A 290 4.16 19.97 -14.99
CA MET A 290 3.86 21.40 -15.02
C MET A 290 2.72 21.74 -16.00
N ASP A 291 2.05 22.85 -15.73
CA ASP A 291 1.11 23.53 -16.62
C ASP A 291 1.50 25.02 -16.78
N SER A 292 0.63 25.83 -17.39
CA SER A 292 0.87 27.27 -17.59
C SER A 292 1.02 28.07 -16.31
N ASN A 293 0.56 27.53 -15.17
CA ASN A 293 0.52 28.21 -13.87
C ASN A 293 1.59 27.70 -12.89
N GLY A 294 2.36 26.67 -13.26
CA GLY A 294 3.44 26.12 -12.45
C GLY A 294 3.36 24.60 -12.31
N VAL A 295 3.66 24.08 -11.13
CA VAL A 295 3.51 22.64 -10.84
C VAL A 295 2.03 22.31 -10.77
N LYS A 296 1.61 21.23 -11.44
CA LYS A 296 0.21 20.79 -11.42
C LYS A 296 -0.21 20.40 -10.00
N ASP A 297 -1.42 20.79 -9.61
CA ASP A 297 -2.02 20.35 -8.34
C ASP A 297 -2.29 18.84 -8.34
N ASP A 298 -2.81 18.32 -9.46
CA ASP A 298 -3.05 16.89 -9.67
C ASP A 298 -1.85 16.23 -10.38
N LEU A 299 -0.92 15.74 -9.57
CA LEU A 299 0.29 15.06 -10.04
C LEU A 299 0.01 13.58 -10.38
N PRO A 300 0.72 12.99 -11.36
CA PRO A 300 0.46 11.62 -11.78
C PRO A 300 0.62 10.60 -10.64
N PRO A 301 -0.37 9.71 -10.41
CA PRO A 301 -0.35 8.80 -9.27
C PRO A 301 0.74 7.73 -9.40
N ILE A 302 1.06 7.09 -8.26
CA ILE A 302 2.16 6.11 -8.18
C ILE A 302 1.99 4.91 -9.12
N THR A 303 0.76 4.46 -9.33
CA THR A 303 0.47 3.39 -10.29
C THR A 303 0.82 3.79 -11.71
N THR A 304 0.56 5.04 -12.10
CA THR A 304 0.92 5.58 -13.41
C THR A 304 2.44 5.73 -13.54
N PHE A 305 3.11 6.26 -12.52
CA PHE A 305 4.57 6.37 -12.51
C PHE A 305 5.26 5.00 -12.68
N LEU A 306 4.89 4.02 -11.85
CA LEU A 306 5.45 2.66 -11.91
C LEU A 306 5.12 1.96 -13.24
N ASN A 307 3.97 2.28 -13.87
CA ASN A 307 3.67 1.84 -15.24
C ASN A 307 4.63 2.43 -16.27
N ARG A 308 4.92 3.72 -16.19
CA ARG A 308 5.84 4.39 -17.12
C ARG A 308 7.28 3.95 -16.94
N LEU A 309 7.70 3.64 -15.71
CA LEU A 309 9.05 3.16 -15.41
C LEU A 309 9.43 1.90 -16.22
N LEU A 310 8.47 1.01 -16.49
CA LEU A 310 8.67 -0.22 -17.28
C LEU A 310 9.05 0.02 -18.75
N ALA A 311 8.79 1.23 -19.27
CA ALA A 311 9.09 1.60 -20.65
C ALA A 311 10.40 2.38 -20.78
N LEU A 312 11.06 2.71 -19.67
CA LEU A 312 12.30 3.49 -19.67
C LEU A 312 13.52 2.60 -19.88
N THR A 313 14.60 3.20 -20.38
CA THR A 313 15.92 2.55 -20.43
C THR A 313 16.40 2.19 -19.02
N ILE A 314 17.22 1.13 -18.89
CA ILE A 314 17.75 0.68 -17.59
C ILE A 314 18.48 1.81 -16.85
N GLU A 315 19.26 2.62 -17.58
CA GLU A 315 19.92 3.81 -17.04
C GLU A 315 18.92 4.77 -16.38
N LEU A 316 17.87 5.16 -17.11
CA LEU A 316 16.91 6.15 -16.61
C LEU A 316 16.03 5.57 -15.49
N GLN A 317 15.71 4.27 -15.55
CA GLN A 317 15.12 3.56 -14.42
C GLN A 317 16.02 3.64 -13.19
N GLY A 318 17.32 3.38 -13.35
CA GLY A 318 18.31 3.44 -12.28
C GLY A 318 18.36 4.82 -11.62
N ILE A 319 18.42 5.89 -12.41
CA ILE A 319 18.45 7.28 -11.93
C ILE A 319 17.19 7.61 -11.12
N LEU A 320 16.01 7.47 -11.74
CA LEU A 320 14.74 7.87 -11.13
C LEU A 320 14.40 7.01 -9.91
N PHE A 321 14.62 5.70 -10.01
CA PHE A 321 14.25 4.79 -8.95
C PHE A 321 15.21 4.84 -7.77
N SER A 322 16.51 5.12 -7.98
CA SER A 322 17.44 5.31 -6.88
C SER A 322 17.11 6.57 -6.07
N ALA A 323 16.80 7.68 -6.75
CA ALA A 323 16.32 8.89 -6.08
C ALA A 323 15.01 8.64 -5.31
N PHE A 324 14.08 7.90 -5.92
CA PHE A 324 12.83 7.49 -5.27
C PHE A 324 13.06 6.61 -4.03
N GLU A 325 13.90 5.57 -4.12
CA GLU A 325 14.22 4.65 -3.01
C GLU A 325 14.84 5.40 -1.83
N GLN A 326 15.72 6.37 -2.08
CA GLN A 326 16.32 7.20 -1.03
C GLN A 326 15.25 8.02 -0.29
N LEU A 327 14.33 8.65 -1.02
CA LEU A 327 13.22 9.42 -0.43
C LEU A 327 12.28 8.51 0.36
N LEU A 328 11.93 7.35 -0.20
CA LEU A 328 11.07 6.37 0.46
C LEU A 328 11.70 5.87 1.76
N ARG A 329 12.99 5.50 1.73
CA ARG A 329 13.71 5.05 2.91
C ARG A 329 13.75 6.13 3.99
N ALA A 330 14.06 7.38 3.63
CA ALA A 330 14.05 8.49 4.57
C ALA A 330 12.65 8.73 5.20
N ARG A 331 11.57 8.56 4.44
CA ARG A 331 10.20 8.68 4.95
C ARG A 331 9.84 7.53 5.90
N ILE A 332 10.21 6.31 5.55
CA ILE A 332 10.01 5.13 6.40
C ILE A 332 10.80 5.27 7.71
N ASP A 333 12.09 5.56 7.62
CA ASP A 333 12.97 5.71 8.77
C ASP A 333 12.47 6.84 9.70
N GLY A 334 12.04 7.96 9.12
CA GLY A 334 11.43 9.07 9.87
C GLY A 334 10.14 8.66 10.58
N ALA A 335 9.25 7.93 9.90
CA ALA A 335 8.01 7.44 10.50
C ALA A 335 8.27 6.41 11.61
N ILE A 336 9.31 5.57 11.46
CA ILE A 336 9.72 4.59 12.48
C ILE A 336 10.23 5.34 13.71
N ALA A 337 11.10 6.32 13.51
CA ALA A 337 11.68 7.13 14.59
C ALA A 337 10.63 7.96 15.36
N SER A 338 9.53 8.35 14.70
CA SER A 338 8.39 9.03 15.32
C SER A 338 7.31 8.09 15.85
N GLY A 339 7.46 6.77 15.70
CA GLY A 339 6.46 5.78 16.12
C GLY A 339 5.14 5.84 15.33
N THR A 340 5.11 6.55 14.20
CA THR A 340 3.93 6.68 13.33
C THR A 340 3.94 5.69 12.17
N TYR A 341 4.99 4.88 12.06
CA TYR A 341 5.15 3.91 10.98
C TYR A 341 4.09 2.82 10.99
N ASP A 342 3.38 2.70 9.87
CA ASP A 342 2.32 1.72 9.66
C ASP A 342 2.83 0.57 8.78
N MET A 343 3.22 -0.55 9.41
CA MET A 343 3.63 -1.78 8.70
C MET A 343 2.47 -2.70 8.31
N GLY A 344 1.21 -2.28 8.50
CA GLY A 344 0.09 -3.21 8.44
C GLY A 344 -0.01 -4.07 9.70
N LEU A 345 -0.38 -5.35 9.56
CA LEU A 345 -1.00 -6.11 10.66
C LEU A 345 -0.09 -6.37 11.87
N GLU A 346 -0.25 -5.52 12.86
CA GLU A 346 0.57 -5.43 14.06
C GLU A 346 0.17 -6.52 15.07
N THR A 347 1.17 -7.16 15.69
CA THR A 347 0.91 -8.06 16.82
C THR A 347 1.10 -7.27 18.10
N LEU A 348 0.02 -6.99 18.81
CA LEU A 348 0.09 -6.34 20.11
C LEU A 348 0.83 -7.27 21.08
N ARG A 349 1.85 -6.73 21.73
CA ARG A 349 2.64 -7.41 22.77
C ARG A 349 2.42 -6.70 24.08
N ALA A 350 1.91 -7.44 25.04
CA ALA A 350 1.74 -7.01 26.42
C ALA A 350 2.05 -8.22 27.32
N GLU A 351 2.20 -7.95 28.61
CA GLU A 351 2.40 -9.02 29.61
C GLU A 351 1.13 -9.81 29.83
N SER A 352 -0.02 -9.18 29.60
CA SER A 352 -1.33 -9.82 29.69
C SER A 352 -2.37 -9.11 28.82
N PHE A 353 -3.23 -9.91 28.20
CA PHE A 353 -4.46 -9.47 27.52
C PHE A 353 -5.65 -10.28 28.06
N ILE A 354 -6.59 -9.59 28.69
CA ILE A 354 -7.80 -10.21 29.25
C ILE A 354 -9.02 -9.64 28.52
N VAL A 355 -9.85 -10.51 27.94
CA VAL A 355 -11.12 -10.08 27.35
C VAL A 355 -12.12 -9.85 28.46
N THR A 356 -12.54 -8.60 28.66
CA THR A 356 -13.48 -8.22 29.72
C THR A 356 -14.91 -8.12 29.25
N ALA A 357 -15.15 -7.89 27.94
CA ALA A 357 -16.50 -7.91 27.38
C ALA A 357 -16.53 -8.40 25.93
N ARG A 358 -17.65 -9.00 25.54
CA ARG A 358 -17.93 -9.45 24.16
C ARG A 358 -19.35 -9.08 23.77
N GLN A 359 -19.51 -8.42 22.64
CA GLN A 359 -20.82 -8.02 22.12
C GLN A 359 -20.92 -8.27 20.63
N VAL A 360 -22.01 -8.87 20.17
CA VAL A 360 -22.30 -9.02 18.73
C VAL A 360 -22.82 -7.70 18.20
N ILE A 361 -22.19 -7.18 17.14
CA ILE A 361 -22.57 -5.90 16.50
C ILE A 361 -23.12 -6.09 15.08
N HIS A 362 -22.95 -7.27 14.49
CA HIS A 362 -23.54 -7.64 13.21
C HIS A 362 -23.57 -9.17 13.06
N THR A 363 -24.60 -9.69 12.39
CA THR A 363 -24.70 -11.10 12.00
C THR A 363 -24.96 -11.16 10.49
N HIS A 364 -24.10 -11.86 9.76
CA HIS A 364 -24.21 -11.94 8.31
C HIS A 364 -25.43 -12.79 7.90
N PRO A 365 -26.38 -12.25 7.11
CA PRO A 365 -27.69 -12.88 6.88
C PRO A 365 -27.61 -14.18 6.06
N GLY A 366 -26.57 -14.37 5.24
CA GLY A 366 -26.42 -15.58 4.43
C GLY A 366 -25.63 -16.71 5.09
N THR A 367 -24.81 -16.43 6.10
CA THR A 367 -23.88 -17.42 6.69
C THR A 367 -24.01 -17.56 8.20
N GLY A 368 -24.80 -16.69 8.86
CA GLY A 368 -24.92 -16.64 10.31
C GLY A 368 -23.64 -16.21 11.05
N ALA A 369 -22.57 -15.87 10.33
CA ALA A 369 -21.31 -15.50 10.94
C ALA A 369 -21.41 -14.13 11.63
N GLU A 370 -20.94 -14.08 12.87
CA GLU A 370 -21.03 -12.90 13.72
C GLU A 370 -19.78 -12.01 13.61
N THR A 371 -20.00 -10.71 13.70
CA THR A 371 -19.00 -9.68 13.93
C THR A 371 -19.17 -9.17 15.35
N ARG A 372 -18.10 -9.22 16.15
CA ARG A 372 -18.13 -8.94 17.59
C ARG A 372 -17.21 -7.78 17.95
N LEU A 373 -17.70 -6.88 18.78
CA LEU A 373 -16.91 -5.91 19.52
C LEU A 373 -16.40 -6.57 20.81
N LEU A 374 -15.10 -6.51 21.03
CA LEU A 374 -14.43 -7.00 22.24
C LEU A 374 -13.86 -5.81 23.00
N THR A 375 -14.01 -5.84 24.32
CA THR A 375 -13.26 -4.98 25.24
C THR A 375 -12.19 -5.81 25.90
N LEU A 376 -10.96 -5.34 25.88
CA LEU A 376 -9.81 -6.02 26.45
C LEU A 376 -9.09 -5.10 27.43
N THR A 377 -8.60 -5.67 28.51
CA THR A 377 -7.63 -5.04 29.39
C THR A 377 -6.24 -5.46 28.96
N GLU A 378 -5.40 -4.48 28.63
CA GLU A 378 -3.99 -4.65 28.30
C GLU A 378 -3.14 -4.27 29.50
N ARG A 379 -2.27 -5.17 29.95
CA ARG A 379 -1.27 -4.88 30.98
C ARG A 379 0.12 -4.88 30.35
N LYS A 380 0.76 -3.72 30.27
CA LYS A 380 2.08 -3.55 29.66
C LYS A 380 3.10 -3.18 30.73
N ARG A 381 4.25 -3.87 30.77
CA ARG A 381 5.37 -3.52 31.63
C ARG A 381 5.97 -2.18 31.19
N ASN A 382 6.15 -1.26 32.12
CA ASN A 382 6.80 0.02 31.85
C ASN A 382 8.31 -0.19 31.72
N GLN A 383 8.91 0.46 30.72
CA GLN A 383 10.34 0.40 30.45
C GLN A 383 10.86 1.83 30.40
N PRO A 384 11.03 2.49 31.55
CA PRO A 384 11.50 3.85 31.56
C PRO A 384 12.97 3.94 31.13
N VAL A 385 13.35 5.06 30.53
CA VAL A 385 14.74 5.39 30.24
C VAL A 385 15.47 5.59 31.57
N THR A 386 16.42 4.70 31.86
CA THR A 386 17.24 4.77 33.08
C THR A 386 18.05 6.08 33.12
N LEU A 387 18.40 6.54 34.32
CA LEU A 387 19.22 7.74 34.49
C LEU A 387 20.56 7.63 33.72
N ASP A 388 21.21 6.47 33.77
CA ASP A 388 22.47 6.25 33.05
C ASP A 388 22.30 6.37 31.53
N ALA A 389 21.22 5.79 30.98
CA ALA A 389 20.91 5.92 29.56
C ALA A 389 20.59 7.37 29.16
N ALA A 390 19.87 8.11 30.03
CA ALA A 390 19.59 9.52 29.81
C ALA A 390 20.88 10.37 29.82
N LEU A 391 21.81 10.07 30.73
CA LEU A 391 23.10 10.75 30.80
C LEU A 391 24.04 10.37 29.66
N ALA A 392 23.91 9.17 29.09
CA ALA A 392 24.70 8.73 27.93
C ALA A 392 24.39 9.56 26.65
N GLU A 393 23.20 10.17 26.55
CA GLU A 393 22.88 11.09 25.45
C GLU A 393 23.80 12.33 25.40
N LEU A 394 24.51 12.64 26.48
CA LEU A 394 25.51 13.71 26.52
C LEU A 394 26.78 13.40 25.70
N ASP A 395 26.90 12.20 25.13
CA ASP A 395 27.93 11.90 24.13
C ASP A 395 27.76 12.77 22.87
N ASP A 396 26.54 13.28 22.57
CA ASP A 396 26.36 14.36 21.59
C ASP A 396 26.64 15.72 22.25
N PRO A 397 27.62 16.51 21.75
CA PRO A 397 27.95 17.82 22.31
C PRO A 397 26.81 18.85 22.28
N ARG A 398 25.72 18.58 21.55
CA ARG A 398 24.54 19.44 21.44
C ARG A 398 23.42 19.02 22.38
N ALA A 399 23.58 17.93 23.12
CA ALA A 399 22.62 17.50 24.11
C ALA A 399 22.64 18.44 25.33
N LYS A 400 21.47 18.64 25.96
CA LYS A 400 21.33 19.48 27.16
C LYS A 400 20.47 18.77 28.20
N LEU A 401 20.90 18.85 29.46
CA LEU A 401 20.08 18.44 30.59
C LEU A 401 19.15 19.60 30.96
N LEU A 402 17.85 19.32 31.05
CA LEU A 402 16.84 20.33 31.35
C LEU A 402 16.04 19.94 32.59
N THR A 403 15.61 20.94 33.34
CA THR A 403 14.56 20.85 34.35
C THR A 403 13.45 21.84 34.06
N ASN A 404 12.21 21.45 34.33
CA ASN A 404 11.07 22.33 34.14
C ASN A 404 10.80 23.13 35.43
N GLU A 405 10.93 24.45 35.39
CA GLU A 405 10.81 25.29 36.60
C GLU A 405 9.43 25.24 37.25
N ARG A 406 8.37 24.97 36.47
CA ARG A 406 7.00 24.93 36.96
C ARG A 406 6.62 23.57 37.56
N SER A 407 7.10 22.48 36.97
CA SER A 407 6.72 21.12 37.35
C SER A 407 7.79 20.34 38.10
N GLY A 408 9.03 20.85 38.16
CA GLY A 408 10.18 20.17 38.77
C GLY A 408 10.69 18.97 37.98
N ARG A 409 10.12 18.68 36.81
CA ARG A 409 10.38 17.50 35.99
C ARG A 409 11.68 17.61 35.20
N ALA A 410 12.30 16.49 34.86
CA ALA A 410 13.56 16.45 34.11
C ALA A 410 13.34 16.02 32.65
N ALA A 411 14.16 16.54 31.75
CA ALA A 411 14.20 16.12 30.34
C ALA A 411 15.63 16.23 29.77
N VAL A 412 16.01 15.30 28.90
CA VAL A 412 17.21 15.44 28.07
C VAL A 412 16.79 15.99 26.72
N GLN A 413 17.37 17.11 26.31
CA GLN A 413 17.20 17.65 24.97
C GLN A 413 18.31 17.14 24.07
N ILE A 414 17.94 16.52 22.95
CA ILE A 414 18.88 16.14 21.88
C ILE A 414 18.45 16.73 20.53
N PRO A 415 19.38 16.94 19.59
CA PRO A 415 19.03 17.28 18.22
C PRO A 415 18.14 16.21 17.58
N THR A 416 17.19 16.62 16.75
CA THR A 416 16.37 15.68 15.95
C THR A 416 16.21 16.20 14.52
N THR A 417 15.67 15.36 13.65
CA THR A 417 15.50 15.69 12.23
C THR A 417 14.57 16.90 12.04
N SER A 418 15.02 17.89 11.27
CA SER A 418 14.19 19.01 10.81
C SER A 418 13.05 18.53 9.91
N VAL A 419 11.96 19.28 9.89
CA VAL A 419 10.82 19.04 8.98
C VAL A 419 10.74 20.17 7.96
N ILE A 420 10.39 19.84 6.72
CA ILE A 420 10.09 20.84 5.69
C ILE A 420 8.59 21.12 5.76
N LEU A 421 8.21 22.36 5.99
CA LEU A 421 6.83 22.82 6.05
C LEU A 421 6.23 22.92 4.63
N ASP A 422 4.91 23.07 4.56
CA ASP A 422 4.16 23.09 3.28
C ASP A 422 4.57 24.24 2.35
N ASP A 423 5.14 25.31 2.91
CA ASP A 423 5.72 26.47 2.20
C ASP A 423 7.19 26.26 1.75
N GLY A 424 7.80 25.13 2.12
CA GLY A 424 9.18 24.79 1.80
C GLY A 424 10.22 25.28 2.81
N GLU A 425 9.83 25.95 3.90
CA GLU A 425 10.75 26.32 4.98
C GLU A 425 11.22 25.10 5.77
N ILE A 426 12.46 25.16 6.27
CA ILE A 426 13.04 24.10 7.11
C ILE A 426 12.84 24.47 8.58
N GLU A 427 11.93 23.78 9.26
CA GLU A 427 11.73 23.94 10.70
C GLU A 427 12.69 23.02 11.48
N ARG A 428 13.65 23.63 12.18
CA ARG A 428 14.57 22.90 13.08
C ARG A 428 13.83 22.48 14.35
N ARG A 429 14.12 21.26 14.81
CA ARG A 429 13.46 20.65 15.97
C ARG A 429 14.49 20.07 16.94
N VAL A 430 14.08 19.93 18.19
CA VAL A 430 14.77 19.16 19.24
C VAL A 430 13.85 18.08 19.78
N ARG A 431 14.43 17.00 20.29
CA ARG A 431 13.71 15.93 20.97
C ARG A 431 13.96 16.06 22.47
N LEU A 432 12.90 16.19 23.24
CA LEU A 432 12.93 16.10 24.70
C LEU A 432 12.61 14.66 25.11
N ILE A 433 13.56 13.99 25.74
CA ILE A 433 13.43 12.65 26.30
C ILE A 433 13.18 12.78 27.79
N ARG A 434 12.18 12.06 28.29
CA ARG A 434 11.80 11.91 29.70
C ARG A 434 11.75 10.41 30.03
N PRO A 435 11.64 10.01 31.31
CA PRO A 435 11.63 8.60 31.68
C PRO A 435 10.64 7.73 30.89
N MET A 436 9.41 8.19 30.67
CA MET A 436 8.35 7.43 29.97
C MET A 436 7.89 8.05 28.65
N GLU A 437 8.43 9.21 28.26
CA GLU A 437 7.93 10.00 27.14
C GLU A 437 9.08 10.56 26.30
N ALA A 438 8.84 10.74 25.01
CA ALA A 438 9.70 11.56 24.18
C ALA A 438 8.86 12.43 23.24
N MET A 439 9.17 13.72 23.18
CA MET A 439 8.45 14.67 22.33
C MET A 439 9.40 15.47 21.45
N ASN A 440 8.97 15.80 20.24
CA ASN A 440 9.76 16.61 19.30
C ASN A 440 9.17 18.02 19.20
N LEU A 441 9.90 19.03 19.63
CA LEU A 441 9.48 20.42 19.63
C LEU A 441 10.26 21.26 18.62
N PRO A 442 9.64 22.23 17.92
CA PRO A 442 10.37 23.24 17.17
C PRO A 442 11.34 24.01 18.07
N VAL A 443 12.55 24.29 17.59
CA VAL A 443 13.55 25.06 18.37
C VAL A 443 12.98 26.42 18.77
N ARG A 444 12.22 27.06 17.88
CA ARG A 444 11.55 28.34 18.16
C ARG A 444 10.55 28.28 19.33
N ALA A 445 9.91 27.13 19.55
CA ALA A 445 8.93 26.96 20.61
C ALA A 445 9.60 26.72 21.98
N MET A 446 10.88 26.36 22.03
CA MET A 446 11.59 26.13 23.30
C MET A 446 11.60 27.36 24.20
N GLY A 447 11.69 28.57 23.62
CA GLY A 447 11.67 29.82 24.37
C GLY A 447 10.32 30.13 25.05
N GLU A 448 9.24 29.48 24.61
CA GLU A 448 7.91 29.59 25.20
C GLU A 448 7.64 28.50 26.25
N THR A 449 8.59 27.58 26.44
CA THR A 449 8.48 26.52 27.45
C THR A 449 9.15 26.93 28.76
N HIS A 450 8.81 26.24 29.85
CA HIS A 450 9.45 26.42 31.16
C HIS A 450 10.66 25.50 31.37
N TRP A 451 11.28 25.00 30.30
CA TRP A 451 12.45 24.13 30.38
C TRP A 451 13.72 24.97 30.42
N VAL A 452 14.49 24.84 31.50
CA VAL A 452 15.76 25.53 31.68
C VAL A 452 16.90 24.52 31.79
N GLU A 453 18.09 24.94 31.37
CA GLU A 453 19.29 24.11 31.48
C GLU A 453 19.63 23.86 32.95
N ALA A 454 19.89 22.60 33.29
CA ALA A 454 20.06 22.14 34.65
C ALA A 454 21.44 21.55 34.87
N GLU A 455 21.99 21.77 36.05
CA GLU A 455 23.20 21.05 36.48
C GLU A 455 22.91 19.56 36.62
N ARG A 456 23.94 18.74 36.38
CA ARG A 456 23.84 17.28 36.38
C ARG A 456 23.22 16.71 37.67
N ALA A 457 23.52 17.31 38.82
CA ALA A 457 22.97 16.89 40.10
C ALA A 457 21.46 17.18 40.22
N ALA A 458 21.02 18.38 39.83
CA ALA A 458 19.61 18.77 39.86
C ALA A 458 18.78 17.93 38.89
N PHE A 459 19.30 17.72 37.66
CA PHE A 459 18.69 16.84 36.68
C PHE A 459 18.58 15.39 37.19
N ALA A 460 19.66 14.83 37.74
CA ALA A 460 19.67 13.45 38.24
C ALA A 460 18.66 13.25 39.36
N SER A 461 18.55 14.21 40.29
CA SER A 461 17.56 14.17 41.36
C SER A 461 16.13 14.20 40.82
N ALA A 462 15.83 15.10 39.89
CA ALA A 462 14.50 15.21 39.30
C ALA A 462 14.14 13.99 38.42
N TRP A 463 15.09 13.44 37.69
CA TRP A 463 14.90 12.24 36.88
C TRP A 463 14.68 10.99 37.74
N GLN A 464 15.45 10.83 38.83
CA GLN A 464 15.28 9.72 39.75
C GLN A 464 13.94 9.79 40.48
N ALA A 465 13.52 10.98 40.90
CA ALA A 465 12.20 11.18 41.50
C ALA A 465 11.07 10.73 40.55
N GLU A 466 11.17 11.04 39.26
CA GLU A 466 10.21 10.54 38.27
C GLU A 466 10.29 9.02 38.07
N LEU A 467 11.50 8.44 38.04
CA LEU A 467 11.68 6.98 37.92
C LEU A 467 11.06 6.21 39.08
N ASP A 468 11.20 6.73 40.30
CA ASP A 468 10.65 6.11 41.52
C ASP A 468 9.10 6.14 41.52
N GLU A 469 8.49 7.08 40.79
CA GLU A 469 7.04 7.16 40.60
C GLU A 469 6.52 6.28 39.43
N VAL A 470 7.39 5.70 38.60
CA VAL A 470 6.95 4.86 37.47
C VAL A 470 6.42 3.52 37.99
N PRO A 471 5.13 3.20 37.81
CA PRO A 471 4.61 1.90 38.22
C PRO A 471 5.22 0.80 37.34
N GLU A 472 5.37 -0.42 37.88
CA GLU A 472 5.94 -1.54 37.12
C GLU A 472 5.12 -1.88 35.86
N PHE A 473 3.81 -1.66 35.90
CA PHE A 473 2.90 -1.91 34.78
C PHE A 473 1.92 -0.76 34.58
N THR A 474 1.59 -0.50 33.32
CA THR A 474 0.45 0.32 32.92
C THR A 474 -0.68 -0.58 32.46
N VAL A 475 -1.89 -0.34 32.99
CA VAL A 475 -3.11 -1.04 32.58
C VAL A 475 -3.94 -0.10 31.71
N SER A 476 -4.33 -0.55 30.53
CA SER A 476 -5.16 0.23 29.60
C SER A 476 -6.32 -0.59 29.05
N THR A 477 -7.38 0.10 28.61
CA THR A 477 -8.54 -0.54 27.98
C THR A 477 -8.46 -0.39 26.47
N LEU A 478 -8.61 -1.51 25.77
CA LEU A 478 -8.60 -1.63 24.32
C LEU A 478 -9.98 -2.09 23.83
N HIS A 479 -10.49 -1.49 22.76
CA HIS A 479 -11.68 -1.99 22.07
C HIS A 479 -11.31 -2.50 20.68
N MET A 480 -11.80 -3.69 20.32
CA MET A 480 -11.43 -4.35 19.07
C MET A 480 -12.62 -5.06 18.41
N VAL A 481 -12.81 -4.81 17.12
CA VAL A 481 -13.87 -5.44 16.31
C VAL A 481 -13.33 -6.65 15.58
N THR A 482 -13.96 -7.79 15.74
CA THR A 482 -13.50 -9.12 15.30
C THR A 482 -14.58 -9.85 14.52
N GLY A 483 -14.22 -10.86 13.72
CA GLY A 483 -15.16 -11.62 12.88
C GLY A 483 -15.22 -11.11 11.43
N LEU A 484 -16.38 -11.20 10.78
CA LEU A 484 -16.53 -10.73 9.40
C LEU A 484 -16.57 -9.19 9.36
N LEU A 485 -15.46 -8.57 8.94
CA LEU A 485 -15.35 -7.11 8.90
C LEU A 485 -15.91 -6.48 7.62
N LEU A 486 -15.90 -7.21 6.49
CA LEU A 486 -16.37 -6.70 5.19
C LEU A 486 -17.82 -6.20 5.21
N PRO A 487 -18.80 -6.89 5.84
CA PRO A 487 -20.18 -6.44 5.88
C PRO A 487 -20.39 -5.11 6.61
N ILE A 488 -19.54 -4.81 7.59
CA ILE A 488 -19.58 -3.55 8.37
C ILE A 488 -18.46 -2.60 7.97
N TRP A 489 -17.77 -2.83 6.84
CA TRP A 489 -16.55 -2.10 6.48
C TRP A 489 -16.77 -0.59 6.42
N LYS A 490 -17.93 -0.16 5.90
CA LYS A 490 -18.32 1.25 5.81
C LYS A 490 -18.60 1.89 7.18
N ARG A 491 -18.88 1.09 8.23
CA ARG A 491 -19.18 1.56 9.60
C ARG A 491 -17.94 1.66 10.48
N LEU A 492 -16.88 0.91 10.15
CA LEU A 492 -15.61 1.04 10.85
C LEU A 492 -14.99 2.43 10.57
N PRO A 493 -14.14 2.98 11.46
CA PRO A 493 -13.48 4.27 11.21
C PRO A 493 -12.77 4.30 9.83
N GLN A 494 -12.46 5.43 9.23
CA GLN A 494 -11.68 5.44 7.97
C GLN A 494 -10.21 5.81 8.20
N ASP A 495 -9.93 6.37 9.37
CA ASP A 495 -8.66 7.06 9.68
C ASP A 495 -7.52 6.07 9.97
N SER A 496 -7.85 4.82 10.33
CA SER A 496 -6.85 3.76 10.59
C SER A 496 -7.32 2.38 10.17
N SER A 497 -7.03 1.94 8.94
CA SER A 497 -7.38 0.59 8.43
C SER A 497 -6.60 -0.57 9.08
N ARG A 498 -5.87 -0.31 10.17
CA ARG A 498 -4.98 -1.24 10.85
C ARG A 498 -5.75 -2.40 11.48
N VAL A 499 -5.29 -3.60 11.23
CA VAL A 499 -5.76 -4.82 11.88
C VAL A 499 -4.70 -5.24 12.89
N TYR A 500 -5.13 -5.62 14.08
CA TYR A 500 -4.28 -6.06 15.17
C TYR A 500 -4.49 -7.54 15.43
N ARG A 501 -3.43 -8.18 15.90
CA ARG A 501 -3.45 -9.54 16.43
C ARG A 501 -2.97 -9.52 17.87
N LEU A 502 -3.65 -10.25 18.73
CA LEU A 502 -3.19 -10.50 20.10
C LEU A 502 -3.53 -11.93 20.51
N GLN A 503 -2.84 -12.41 21.54
CA GLN A 503 -3.16 -13.66 22.21
C GLN A 503 -3.50 -13.32 23.66
N THR A 504 -4.66 -13.80 24.13
CA THR A 504 -5.07 -13.62 25.52
C THR A 504 -4.32 -14.58 26.43
N ASP A 505 -4.40 -14.32 27.73
CA ASP A 505 -3.80 -15.17 28.78
C ASP A 505 -4.37 -16.60 28.73
N GLU A 506 -5.62 -16.75 28.29
CA GLU A 506 -6.31 -18.03 28.10
C GLU A 506 -5.92 -18.77 26.80
N GLY A 507 -4.99 -18.21 26.02
CA GLY A 507 -4.54 -18.76 24.74
C GLY A 507 -5.47 -18.46 23.55
N GLU A 508 -6.49 -17.62 23.74
CA GLU A 508 -7.38 -17.19 22.66
C GLU A 508 -6.63 -16.26 21.70
N ARG A 509 -6.64 -16.60 20.41
CA ARG A 509 -6.05 -15.76 19.37
C ARG A 509 -7.10 -14.87 18.75
N ILE A 510 -6.94 -13.57 18.95
CA ILE A 510 -7.90 -12.56 18.52
C ILE A 510 -7.30 -11.74 17.39
N ILE A 511 -8.07 -11.58 16.31
CA ILE A 511 -7.73 -10.73 15.17
C ILE A 511 -8.89 -9.79 14.93
N GLY A 512 -8.59 -8.50 14.87
CA GLY A 512 -9.62 -7.49 14.71
C GLY A 512 -9.06 -6.10 14.50
N ARG A 513 -9.96 -5.14 14.33
CA ARG A 513 -9.60 -3.74 14.16
C ARG A 513 -9.77 -3.01 15.47
N ARG A 514 -8.74 -2.27 15.90
CA ARG A 514 -8.85 -1.38 17.07
C ARG A 514 -9.80 -0.25 16.74
N VAL A 515 -10.69 0.06 17.67
CA VAL A 515 -11.66 1.14 17.57
C VAL A 515 -11.56 2.03 18.81
N SER A 516 -11.94 3.30 18.68
CA SER A 516 -11.94 4.21 19.83
C SER A 516 -13.02 3.81 20.84
N PRO A 517 -12.88 4.19 22.12
CA PRO A 517 -13.94 4.00 23.12
C PRO A 517 -15.28 4.62 22.68
N ALA A 518 -15.26 5.79 22.05
CA ALA A 518 -16.46 6.43 21.51
C ALA A 518 -17.13 5.60 20.41
N TRP A 519 -16.35 5.05 19.47
CA TRP A 519 -16.89 4.16 18.44
C TRP A 519 -17.44 2.88 19.05
N ALA A 520 -16.75 2.29 20.04
CA ALA A 520 -17.17 1.09 20.73
C ALA A 520 -18.53 1.28 21.44
N ALA A 521 -18.71 2.42 22.12
CA ALA A 521 -19.99 2.80 22.72
C ALA A 521 -21.10 2.91 21.67
N ASN A 522 -20.84 3.59 20.54
CA ASN A 522 -21.84 3.74 19.47
C ASN A 522 -22.19 2.41 18.78
N ALA A 523 -21.20 1.54 18.55
CA ALA A 523 -21.40 0.23 17.95
C ALA A 523 -22.15 -0.73 18.88
N ALA A 524 -21.97 -0.59 20.20
CA ALA A 524 -22.74 -1.30 21.20
C ALA A 524 -24.22 -0.91 21.20
N THR A 525 -24.52 0.36 20.93
CA THR A 525 -25.90 0.89 20.86
C THR A 525 -26.57 0.61 19.51
N SER A 526 -25.79 0.32 18.46
CA SER A 526 -26.27 0.11 17.08
C SER A 526 -27.11 -1.17 16.88
N GLY A 527 -27.36 -1.95 17.94
CA GLY A 527 -28.42 -2.96 17.96
C GLY A 527 -29.84 -2.37 18.11
N VAL A 528 -29.97 -1.10 18.51
CA VAL A 528 -31.24 -0.36 18.64
C VAL A 528 -30.96 1.15 18.44
N ALA A 529 -31.01 1.65 17.21
CA ALA A 529 -30.94 3.08 16.95
C ALA A 529 -32.35 3.71 16.97
N THR A 530 -32.83 4.07 18.15
CA THR A 530 -33.94 5.03 18.34
C THR A 530 -33.74 5.73 19.69
N GLY A 531 -33.41 7.02 19.71
CA GLY A 531 -33.60 7.79 20.95
C GLY A 531 -32.76 9.03 21.23
N ILE A 532 -32.04 9.66 20.30
CA ILE A 532 -31.59 11.03 20.55
C ILE A 532 -32.73 11.99 20.21
N THR A 533 -33.17 12.76 21.19
CA THR A 533 -34.19 13.80 20.98
C THR A 533 -33.60 14.97 20.19
N PRO A 534 -34.41 15.75 19.45
CA PRO A 534 -33.92 16.93 18.73
C PRO A 534 -33.19 17.94 19.64
N ASP A 535 -33.60 18.06 20.90
CA ASP A 535 -32.96 18.89 21.92
C ASP A 535 -31.56 18.40 22.32
N GLU A 536 -31.40 17.09 22.50
CA GLU A 536 -30.09 16.47 22.78
C GLU A 536 -29.17 16.59 21.56
N ALA A 537 -29.70 16.40 20.35
CA ALA A 537 -28.95 16.57 19.10
C ALA A 537 -28.48 18.02 18.91
N TYR A 538 -29.35 19.00 19.18
CA TYR A 538 -29.00 20.43 19.13
C TYR A 538 -27.92 20.78 20.16
N THR A 539 -28.05 20.30 21.39
CA THR A 539 -27.08 20.54 22.47
C THR A 539 -25.71 19.96 22.12
N ALA A 540 -25.67 18.71 21.67
CA ALA A 540 -24.42 18.03 21.27
C ALA A 540 -23.71 18.74 20.10
N LEU A 541 -24.47 19.22 19.11
CA LEU A 541 -23.93 20.01 18.01
C LEU A 541 -23.38 21.36 18.51
N MET A 542 -24.08 22.06 19.41
CA MET A 542 -23.61 23.33 19.96
C MET A 542 -22.37 23.17 20.85
N GLU A 543 -22.21 22.05 21.55
CA GLU A 543 -20.98 21.73 22.28
C GLU A 543 -19.77 21.56 21.35
N GLY A 544 -19.98 21.25 20.07
CA GLY A 544 -18.94 21.25 19.03
C GLY A 544 -18.06 20.01 18.97
N ARG A 545 -18.33 19.03 19.82
CA ARG A 545 -17.64 17.73 19.84
C ARG A 545 -18.31 16.69 18.95
N THR A 546 -19.53 16.96 18.47
CA THR A 546 -20.36 15.99 17.75
C THR A 546 -20.64 16.42 16.30
N ILE A 547 -20.64 15.43 15.41
CA ILE A 547 -21.05 15.50 14.00
C ILE A 547 -22.16 14.47 13.80
N LEU A 548 -23.27 14.87 13.20
CA LEU A 548 -24.36 13.96 12.85
C LEU A 548 -24.36 13.72 11.35
N ASP A 549 -24.14 12.49 10.93
CA ASP A 549 -24.32 12.06 9.55
C ASP A 549 -25.77 11.58 9.38
N LEU A 550 -26.49 12.21 8.47
CA LEU A 550 -27.89 11.95 8.16
C LEU A 550 -27.99 11.18 6.84
N ALA A 551 -29.16 10.58 6.61
CA ALA A 551 -29.49 9.95 5.32
C ALA A 551 -29.29 10.91 4.13
N GLU A 552 -29.09 10.32 2.94
CA GLU A 552 -28.82 11.03 1.68
C GLU A 552 -27.48 11.81 1.67
N GLY A 553 -26.53 11.45 2.55
CA GLY A 553 -25.18 12.03 2.58
C GLY A 553 -25.12 13.42 3.18
N LEU A 554 -26.17 13.83 3.89
CA LEU A 554 -26.24 15.09 4.63
C LEU A 554 -25.45 15.00 5.94
N GLN A 555 -24.85 16.09 6.38
CA GLN A 555 -24.10 16.14 7.64
C GLN A 555 -24.35 17.46 8.38
N LEU A 556 -24.67 17.36 9.67
CA LEU A 556 -24.76 18.48 10.62
C LEU A 556 -23.50 18.54 11.48
N ARG A 557 -22.92 19.74 11.59
CA ARG A 557 -21.74 19.98 12.45
C ARG A 557 -21.68 21.43 12.93
N ARG A 558 -20.91 21.69 13.99
CA ARG A 558 -20.59 23.05 14.41
C ARG A 558 -19.49 23.66 13.54
N SER A 559 -19.76 24.82 12.97
CA SER A 559 -18.82 25.62 12.20
C SER A 559 -18.69 27.01 12.81
N ARG A 560 -17.46 27.54 12.88
CA ARG A 560 -17.21 28.92 13.27
C ARG A 560 -17.23 29.81 12.03
N VAL A 561 -18.16 30.76 11.98
CA VAL A 561 -18.39 31.64 10.83
C VAL A 561 -18.53 33.07 11.34
N MET A 562 -17.72 33.99 10.81
CA MET A 562 -17.70 35.41 11.21
C MET A 562 -17.67 35.62 12.74
N GLY A 563 -16.80 34.86 13.42
CA GLY A 563 -16.60 34.94 14.86
C GLY A 563 -17.63 34.18 15.72
N ALA A 564 -18.78 33.80 15.17
CA ALA A 564 -19.86 33.11 15.87
C ALA A 564 -19.87 31.59 15.60
N ASN A 565 -20.34 30.81 16.58
CA ASN A 565 -20.56 29.37 16.45
C ASN A 565 -21.94 29.10 15.87
N ARG A 566 -22.00 28.36 14.77
CA ARG A 566 -23.25 28.02 14.07
C ARG A 566 -23.30 26.53 13.77
N ILE A 567 -24.50 25.98 13.67
CA ILE A 567 -24.71 24.60 13.19
C ILE A 567 -24.88 24.68 11.67
N GLU A 568 -23.98 24.03 10.94
CA GLU A 568 -23.97 24.01 9.47
C GLU A 568 -24.45 22.66 8.95
N LEU A 569 -25.29 22.70 7.91
CA LEU A 569 -25.67 21.55 7.11
C LEU A 569 -24.81 21.48 5.85
N THR A 570 -24.19 20.33 5.62
CA THR A 570 -23.36 20.04 4.43
C THR A 570 -23.86 18.80 3.71
N GLY A 571 -23.42 18.59 2.45
CA GLY A 571 -23.83 17.45 1.63
C GLY A 571 -25.13 17.64 0.83
N PHE A 572 -25.77 18.81 0.92
CA PHE A 572 -27.02 19.09 0.20
C PHE A 572 -26.79 19.29 -1.31
N THR A 573 -27.79 18.94 -2.12
CA THR A 573 -27.81 19.17 -3.57
C THR A 573 -28.60 20.44 -3.91
N ASP A 574 -28.46 20.92 -5.16
CA ASP A 574 -29.20 22.08 -5.67
C ASP A 574 -30.73 21.94 -5.49
N THR A 575 -31.27 20.76 -5.76
CA THR A 575 -32.71 20.47 -5.67
C THR A 575 -33.27 20.51 -4.25
N MET A 576 -32.42 20.53 -3.22
CA MET A 576 -32.83 20.58 -1.82
C MET A 576 -33.03 22.02 -1.30
N ARG A 577 -32.56 23.05 -2.01
CA ARG A 577 -32.49 24.44 -1.50
C ARG A 577 -33.82 24.98 -0.97
N ASP A 578 -34.87 24.91 -1.77
CA ASP A 578 -36.17 25.48 -1.41
C ASP A 578 -36.80 24.74 -0.23
N ARG A 579 -36.59 23.42 -0.16
CA ARG A 579 -37.07 22.58 0.94
C ARG A 579 -36.33 22.87 2.24
N LEU A 580 -35.01 23.03 2.20
CA LEU A 580 -34.22 23.39 3.38
C LEU A 580 -34.63 24.75 3.94
N ARG A 581 -34.96 25.72 3.08
CA ARG A 581 -35.56 27.00 3.51
C ARG A 581 -36.93 26.82 4.15
N ALA A 582 -37.78 25.98 3.57
CA ALA A 582 -39.11 25.68 4.13
C ALA A 582 -39.04 25.00 5.51
N TYR A 583 -37.97 24.25 5.80
CA TYR A 583 -37.73 23.69 7.13
C TYR A 583 -37.23 24.71 8.15
N GLY A 584 -36.86 25.92 7.72
CA GLY A 584 -36.39 27.00 8.59
C GLY A 584 -34.88 27.19 8.60
N LEU A 585 -34.11 26.45 7.77
CA LEU A 585 -32.69 26.73 7.59
C LEU A 585 -32.52 28.02 6.78
N PHE A 586 -31.58 28.85 7.20
CA PHE A 586 -31.20 30.04 6.45
C PHE A 586 -29.88 29.79 5.72
N SER A 587 -29.68 30.51 4.61
CA SER A 587 -28.50 30.35 3.77
C SER A 587 -27.76 31.66 3.58
N GLU A 588 -26.44 31.61 3.57
CA GLU A 588 -25.55 32.73 3.28
C GLU A 588 -24.55 32.34 2.18
N ILE A 589 -24.04 33.32 1.44
CA ILE A 589 -22.92 33.13 0.50
C ILE A 589 -21.65 33.58 1.21
N ILE A 590 -20.74 32.65 1.49
CA ILE A 590 -19.47 32.91 2.17
C ILE A 590 -18.34 32.35 1.30
N SER A 591 -17.35 33.19 0.96
CA SER A 591 -16.26 32.83 0.02
C SER A 591 -16.79 32.21 -1.28
N TRP A 592 -17.78 32.88 -1.91
CA TRP A 592 -18.43 32.46 -3.16
C TRP A 592 -19.16 31.10 -3.11
N LYS A 593 -19.38 30.51 -1.92
CA LYS A 593 -20.10 29.26 -1.74
C LYS A 593 -21.37 29.46 -0.92
N LEU A 594 -22.50 28.91 -1.39
CA LEU A 594 -23.75 28.84 -0.64
C LEU A 594 -23.61 27.86 0.53
N ARG A 595 -23.96 28.29 1.74
CA ARG A 595 -23.91 27.49 2.97
C ARG A 595 -25.24 27.58 3.70
N PHE A 596 -25.72 26.46 4.25
CA PHE A 596 -26.97 26.40 5.03
C PHE A 596 -26.67 26.23 6.51
N PHE A 597 -27.44 26.92 7.33
CA PHE A 597 -27.30 26.91 8.78
C PHE A 597 -28.64 26.72 9.47
N VAL A 598 -28.61 26.02 10.60
CA VAL A 598 -29.72 25.98 11.55
C VAL A 598 -29.67 27.26 12.41
N PRO A 599 -30.78 28.00 12.59
CA PRO A 599 -30.86 29.12 13.52
C PRO A 599 -30.36 28.76 14.92
N VAL A 600 -29.55 29.65 15.49
CA VAL A 600 -29.07 29.51 16.86
C VAL A 600 -30.09 30.18 17.79
N GLY A 601 -30.80 29.40 18.59
CA GLY A 601 -31.85 29.89 19.49
C GLY A 601 -32.93 28.84 19.77
N ALA A 602 -34.06 29.27 20.33
CA ALA A 602 -35.17 28.39 20.73
C ALA A 602 -35.80 27.61 19.57
N SER A 603 -35.67 28.09 18.32
CA SER A 603 -36.18 27.40 17.12
C SER A 603 -35.23 26.32 16.58
N GLY A 604 -33.99 26.26 17.06
CA GLY A 604 -32.97 25.33 16.59
C GLY A 604 -33.34 23.85 16.75
N PRO A 605 -33.74 23.39 17.95
CA PRO A 605 -34.19 22.02 18.18
C PRO A 605 -35.39 21.61 17.29
N GLU A 606 -36.37 22.50 17.10
CA GLU A 606 -37.55 22.24 16.26
C GLU A 606 -37.15 22.00 14.78
N ILE A 607 -36.21 22.81 14.27
CA ILE A 607 -35.72 22.71 12.89
C ILE A 607 -34.88 21.44 12.71
N ILE A 608 -34.08 21.07 13.71
CA ILE A 608 -33.38 19.77 13.72
C ILE A 608 -34.40 18.63 13.72
N GLY A 609 -35.48 18.70 14.52
CA GLY A 609 -36.55 17.71 14.51
C GLY A 609 -37.12 17.48 13.10
N LYS A 610 -37.48 18.56 12.39
CA LYS A 610 -37.98 18.49 11.00
C LYS A 610 -36.96 17.87 10.04
N LEU A 611 -35.66 18.14 10.24
CA LEU A 611 -34.61 17.50 9.45
C LEU A 611 -34.49 16.01 9.75
N LEU A 612 -34.52 15.61 11.03
CA LEU A 612 -34.35 14.23 11.46
C LEU A 612 -35.54 13.34 11.10
N ASP A 613 -36.76 13.90 11.09
CA ASP A 613 -37.97 13.20 10.63
C ASP A 613 -37.86 12.76 9.16
N ARG A 614 -37.17 13.57 8.33
CA ARG A 614 -37.00 13.29 6.91
C ARG A 614 -35.69 12.58 6.59
N PHE A 615 -34.62 12.96 7.26
CA PHE A 615 -33.26 12.46 7.07
C PHE A 615 -32.79 11.87 8.40
N PRO A 616 -33.13 10.61 8.68
CA PRO A 616 -32.77 9.98 9.95
C PRO A 616 -31.26 9.92 10.12
N ILE A 617 -30.81 9.94 11.37
CA ILE A 617 -29.39 9.85 11.71
C ILE A 617 -28.86 8.46 11.34
N GLU A 618 -27.86 8.41 10.47
CA GLU A 618 -27.16 7.17 10.10
C GLU A 618 -25.94 6.92 10.98
N ARG A 619 -25.25 8.00 11.42
CA ARG A 619 -24.04 7.91 12.26
C ARG A 619 -23.86 9.15 13.12
N ILE A 620 -23.37 8.97 14.34
CA ILE A 620 -22.90 10.04 15.23
C ILE A 620 -21.37 9.89 15.35
N SER A 621 -20.64 10.93 14.99
CA SER A 621 -19.17 10.96 14.99
C SER A 621 -18.65 12.09 15.89
N GLU A 622 -17.46 11.95 16.46
CA GLU A 622 -16.82 13.05 17.18
C GLU A 622 -15.93 13.88 16.26
N ARG A 623 -15.80 15.17 16.57
CA ARG A 623 -14.85 16.08 15.91
C ARG A 623 -13.49 15.97 16.61
N GLU A 624 -12.46 15.51 15.90
CA GLU A 624 -11.08 15.58 16.39
C GLU A 624 -10.70 17.03 16.68
N ALA A 625 -10.11 17.27 17.85
CA ALA A 625 -9.47 18.54 18.16
C ALA A 625 -8.21 18.65 17.29
N VAL A 626 -8.27 19.50 16.28
CA VAL A 626 -7.09 19.94 15.50
C VAL A 626 -6.24 20.84 16.38
#